data_AF-A0A7X7JDM1-F1
#
_entry.id   AF-A0A7X7JDM1-F1
#
_cell.length_a   1.000
_cell.length_b   1.000
_cell.length_c   1.000
_cell.angle_alpha   90.00
_cell.angle_beta   90.00
_cell.angle_gamma   90.00
#
_symmetry.space_group_name_H-M   'P 1'
#
loop_
_entity.id
_entity.type
_entity.pdbx_description
1 polymer ?
#
loop_
_entity_poly.entity_id
_entity_poly.type
_entity_poly.pdbx_seq_one_letter_code
_entity_poly.pdbx_strand_id
1 'polypeptide(L)' 'MYKSEYPHLFSPIRLGDTVFRNRYFAAPVGYEYLSCKNYPLDETIAFYE' A
#
# COMPACT_ATOMS: atom_id res chain seq x y z
N MET A 1 -14.93 -21.86 -12.63
CA MET A 1 -13.79 -20.99 -12.25
C MET A 1 -14.06 -19.64 -12.89
N TYR A 2 -14.35 -18.61 -12.09
CA TYR A 2 -14.66 -17.29 -12.65
C TYR A 2 -13.41 -16.72 -13.32
N LYS A 3 -13.52 -16.27 -14.57
CA LYS A 3 -12.43 -15.58 -15.24
C LYS A 3 -12.33 -14.19 -14.61
N SER A 4 -11.15 -13.82 -14.11
CA SER A 4 -10.94 -12.47 -13.60
C SER A 4 -11.01 -11.49 -14.77
N GLU A 5 -11.85 -10.45 -14.65
CA GLU A 5 -11.94 -9.35 -15.62
C GLU A 5 -10.65 -8.50 -15.64
N TYR A 6 -9.83 -8.59 -14.58
CA TYR A 6 -8.60 -7.81 -14.41
C TYR A 6 -7.39 -8.72 -14.15
N PRO A 7 -7.02 -9.59 -15.11
CA PRO A 7 -6.01 -10.63 -14.88
C PRO A 7 -4.61 -10.03 -14.59
N HIS A 8 -4.33 -8.82 -15.05
CA HIS A 8 -3.04 -8.15 -14.83
C HIS A 8 -2.92 -7.48 -13.46
N LEU A 9 -4.04 -7.22 -12.78
CA LEU A 9 -4.02 -6.49 -11.51
C LEU A 9 -3.31 -7.29 -10.41
N PHE A 10 -3.42 -8.62 -10.48
CA PHE A 10 -2.77 -9.56 -9.57
C PHE A 10 -1.42 -10.09 -10.10
N SER A 11 -0.98 -9.67 -11.30
CA SER A 11 0.30 -10.11 -11.84
C SER A 11 1.45 -9.24 -11.31
N PRO A 12 2.65 -9.82 -11.13
CA PRO A 12 3.82 -9.06 -10.72
C PRO A 12 4.15 -7.92 -11.69
N ILE A 13 4.78 -6.87 -11.16
CA ILE A 13 5.31 -5.76 -11.94
C ILE A 13 6.69 -5.36 -11.40
N ARG A 14 7.63 -5.07 -12.30
CA ARG A 14 8.93 -4.48 -11.96
C ARG A 14 8.86 -2.97 -12.15
N LEU A 15 9.16 -2.21 -11.10
CA LEU A 15 9.29 -0.76 -11.15
C LEU A 15 10.69 -0.39 -10.64
N GLY A 16 11.51 0.21 -11.50
CA GLY A 16 12.95 0.36 -11.23
C GLY A 16 13.61 -1.01 -11.00
N ASP A 17 14.35 -1.13 -9.91
CA ASP A 17 15.04 -2.37 -9.50
C ASP A 17 14.21 -3.27 -8.57
N THR A 18 12.96 -2.90 -8.28
CA THR A 18 12.08 -3.62 -7.35
C THR A 18 10.98 -4.38 -8.07
N VAL A 19 10.72 -5.63 -7.64
CA VAL A 19 9.60 -6.45 -8.11
C VAL A 19 8.48 -6.45 -7.07
N PHE A 20 7.30 -5.98 -7.47
CA PHE A 20 6.08 -5.99 -6.65
C PHE A 20 5.23 -7.20 -7.01
N ARG A 21 4.63 -7.84 -6.00
CA ARG A 21 3.83 -9.07 -6.17
C ARG A 21 2.53 -8.86 -6.96
N ASN A 22 2.00 -7.65 -6.96
CA ASN A 22 0.77 -7.26 -7.66
C ASN A 22 0.83 -5.78 -8.03
N ARG A 23 -0.23 -5.28 -8.67
CA ARG A 23 -0.34 -3.88 -9.12
C ARG A 23 -1.26 -3.04 -8.23
N TYR A 24 -1.49 -3.46 -6.99
CA TYR A 24 -2.24 -2.70 -5.99
C TYR A 24 -1.27 -1.88 -5.13
N PHE A 25 -1.50 -0.58 -5.08
CA PHE A 25 -0.75 0.34 -4.23
C PHE A 25 -1.74 1.14 -3.38
N ALA A 26 -1.49 1.23 -2.08
CA ALA A 26 -2.22 2.15 -1.24
C ALA A 26 -1.87 3.58 -1.67
N ALA A 27 -2.88 4.36 -2.03
CA ALA A 27 -2.69 5.78 -2.33
C ALA A 27 -2.19 6.52 -1.07
N PRO A 28 -1.48 7.65 -1.22
CA PRO A 28 -1.17 8.50 -0.08
C PRO A 28 -2.45 8.91 0.64
N VAL A 29 -2.48 8.67 1.95
CA VAL A 29 -3.57 9.08 2.86
C VAL A 29 -3.02 10.06 3.89
N GLY A 30 -3.89 10.92 4.43
CA GLY A 30 -3.49 11.93 5.41
C GLY A 30 -3.02 11.32 6.74
N TYR A 31 -2.30 12.11 7.53
CA TYR A 31 -1.79 11.67 8.82
C TYR A 31 -2.87 11.79 9.90
N GLU A 32 -3.54 10.67 10.22
CA GLU A 32 -4.62 10.67 11.21
C GLU A 32 -4.11 10.61 12.67
N TYR A 33 -2.92 10.06 12.92
CA TYR A 33 -2.41 9.79 14.28
C TYR A 33 -0.98 10.30 14.50
N LEU A 34 -0.82 11.63 14.55
CA LEU A 34 0.45 12.26 14.93
C LEU A 34 0.39 12.89 16.32
N SER A 35 1.54 12.91 16.99
CA SER A 35 1.74 13.76 18.18
C SER A 35 1.67 15.25 17.82
N CYS A 36 1.56 16.11 18.84
CA CYS A 36 1.59 17.58 18.66
C CYS A 36 2.90 18.13 18.03
N LYS A 37 3.94 17.30 17.89
CA LYS A 37 5.20 17.62 17.21
C LYS A 37 5.33 16.95 15.84
N ASN A 38 4.24 16.39 15.29
CA ASN A 38 4.19 15.67 14.00
C ASN A 38 4.97 14.35 13.95
N TYR A 39 5.23 13.72 15.10
CA TYR A 39 5.80 12.36 15.12
C TYR A 39 4.69 11.30 14.99
N PRO A 40 4.91 10.23 14.22
CA PRO A 40 4.02 9.07 14.19
C PRO A 40 3.80 8.50 15.59
N LEU A 41 2.55 8.17 15.89
CA LEU A 41 2.17 7.42 17.08
C LEU A 41 2.04 5.92 16.75
N ASP A 42 1.89 5.10 17.78
CA ASP A 42 1.71 3.63 17.64
C ASP A 42 0.50 3.29 16.76
N GLU A 43 -0.56 4.10 16.80
CA GLU A 43 -1.75 3.94 15.95
C GLU A 43 -1.44 4.19 14.47
N THR A 44 -0.50 5.09 14.14
CA THR A 44 -0.05 5.26 12.74
C THR A 44 0.67 4.00 12.27
N ILE A 45 1.50 3.41 13.11
CA ILE A 45 2.24 2.18 12.78
C ILE A 45 1.24 1.04 12.52
N ALA A 46 0.31 0.84 13.45
CA ALA A 46 -0.72 -0.19 13.35
C ALA A 46 -1.64 -0.04 12.12
N PHE A 47 -1.80 1.18 11.60
CA PHE A 47 -2.59 1.41 10.38
C PHE A 47 -1.89 0.91 9.10
N TYR A 48 -0.56 0.92 9.06
CA TYR A 48 0.22 0.55 7.86
C TYR A 48 0.77 -0.88 7.87
N GLU A 49 0.83 -1.55 9.02
CA GLU A 49 1.23 -2.97 9.16
C GLU A 49 0.10 -3.95 8.80
#